data_AF-A0A3B8IXL8-F1
#
_entry.id   AF-A0A3B8IXL8-F1
#
_cell.length_a   1.000
_cell.length_b   1.000
_cell.length_c   1.000
_cell.angle_alpha   90.00
_cell.angle_beta   90.00
_cell.angle_gamma   90.00
#
_symmetry.space_group_name_H-M   'P 1'
#
loop_
_entity.id
_entity.type
_entity.pdbx_description
1 polymer ?
#
loop_
_entity_poly.entity_id
_entity_poly.type
_entity_poly.pdbx_seq_one_letter_code
_entity_poly.pdbx_strand_id
1 'polypeptide(L)' 'MPTFTFNHLALSVKDVAESVDFYQRVFQLEEIPNTASTSKTRWLSLGEGKQL' A
#
# COMPACT_ATOMS: atom_id res chain seq x y z
N MET A 1 15.61 -23.36 -5.23
CA MET A 1 16.33 -22.06 -5.27
C MET A 1 15.41 -21.01 -4.68
N PRO A 2 15.86 -20.12 -3.79
CA PRO A 2 14.98 -19.09 -3.23
C PRO A 2 14.59 -18.09 -4.33
N THR A 3 13.30 -17.81 -4.45
CA THR A 3 12.76 -16.85 -5.42
C THR A 3 12.58 -15.51 -4.72
N PHE A 4 13.45 -14.55 -5.03
CA PHE A 4 13.31 -13.18 -4.55
C PHE A 4 12.36 -12.44 -5.50
N THR A 5 11.24 -11.96 -4.96
CA THR A 5 10.22 -11.27 -5.76
C THR A 5 9.77 -10.00 -5.05
N PHE A 6 9.32 -9.03 -5.83
CA PHE A 6 8.72 -7.82 -5.30
C PHE A 6 7.40 -8.16 -4.59
N ASN A 7 7.31 -7.75 -3.33
CA ASN A 7 6.16 -7.97 -2.46
C ASN A 7 5.45 -6.66 -2.12
N HIS A 8 6.14 -5.68 -1.56
CA HIS A 8 5.57 -4.37 -1.28
C HIS A 8 6.61 -3.24 -1.36
N LEU A 9 6.12 -1.99 -1.45
CA LEU A 9 6.92 -0.78 -1.41
C LEU A 9 6.39 0.16 -0.33
N ALA A 10 7.20 0.57 0.64
CA ALA A 10 6.79 1.56 1.64
C ALA A 10 7.20 2.97 1.20
N LEU A 11 6.25 3.91 1.18
CA LEU A 11 6.50 5.32 0.87
C LEU A 11 6.23 6.21 2.09
N SER A 12 7.21 7.05 2.45
CA SER A 12 7.01 8.10 3.42
C SER A 12 6.42 9.32 2.72
N VAL A 13 5.24 9.73 3.15
CA VAL A 13 4.48 10.85 2.58
C VAL A 13 4.19 11.90 3.63
N LYS A 14 3.94 13.13 3.20
CA LYS A 14 3.66 14.25 4.10
C LYS A 14 2.27 14.16 4.73
N ASP A 15 1.26 13.83 3.94
CA ASP A 15 -0.11 13.58 4.40
C ASP A 15 -0.59 12.23 3.84
N VAL A 16 -0.92 11.31 4.75
CA VAL A 16 -1.32 9.95 4.41
C VAL A 16 -2.72 9.91 3.78
N ALA A 17 -3.65 10.75 4.26
CA ALA A 17 -5.01 10.75 3.76
C ALA A 17 -5.07 11.28 2.32
N GLU A 18 -4.37 12.40 2.06
CA GLU A 18 -4.27 12.97 0.71
C GLU A 18 -3.63 11.98 -0.27
N SER A 19 -2.60 11.26 0.17
CA SER A 19 -1.92 10.26 -0.66
C SER A 19 -2.82 9.06 -0.97
N VAL A 20 -3.56 8.54 0.01
CA VAL A 20 -4.52 7.44 -0.20
C VAL A 20 -5.62 7.87 -1.17
N ASP A 21 -6.19 9.06 -0.99
CA ASP A 21 -7.22 9.61 -1.88
C ASP A 21 -6.71 9.72 -3.32
N PHE A 22 -5.46 10.14 -3.52
CA PHE A 22 -4.83 10.21 -4.84
C PHE A 22 -4.74 8.81 -5.48
N TYR A 23 -4.22 7.82 -4.76
CA TYR A 23 -4.08 6.46 -5.29
C TYR A 23 -5.42 5.78 -5.57
N GLN A 24 -6.42 6.02 -4.73
CA GLN A 24 -7.79 5.53 -4.95
C GLN A 24 -8.45 6.21 -6.16
N ARG A 25 -8.26 7.51 -6.35
CA ARG A 25 -8.91 8.25 -7.45
C ARG A 25 -8.24 8.04 -8.81
N VAL A 26 -6.92 8.07 -8.85
CA VAL A 26 -6.16 8.04 -10.11
C VAL A 26 -5.89 6.62 -10.56
N PHE A 27 -5.49 5.75 -9.62
CA PHE A 27 -5.10 4.38 -9.90
C PHE A 27 -6.16 3.35 -9.51
N GLN A 28 -7.24 3.76 -8.83
CA GLN A 28 -8.33 2.88 -8.41
C GLN A 28 -7.83 1.72 -7.52
N LEU A 29 -6.77 1.97 -6.74
CA LEU A 29 -6.23 0.96 -5.83
C LEU A 29 -7.19 0.78 -4.65
N GLU A 30 -7.44 -0.48 -4.30
CA GLU A 30 -8.26 -0.82 -3.14
C GLU A 30 -7.43 -0.74 -1.86
N GLU A 31 -8.00 -0.13 -0.82
CA GLU A 31 -7.38 -0.13 0.49
C GLU A 31 -7.63 -1.44 1.23
N ILE A 32 -6.58 -2.00 1.81
CA ILE A 32 -6.64 -3.25 2.56
C ILE A 32 -6.29 -3.03 4.04
N PRO A 33 -6.79 -3.88 4.96
CA PRO A 33 -6.53 -3.74 6.38
C PRO A 33 -5.04 -3.75 6.71
N ASN A 34 -4.60 -2.84 7.59
CA ASN A 34 -3.25 -2.88 8.15
C ASN A 34 -3.13 -4.09 9.10
N THR A 35 -2.43 -5.13 8.66
CA THR A 35 -2.20 -6.35 9.45
C THR A 35 -0.92 -6.30 10.27
N ALA A 36 -0.07 -5.29 10.07
CA ALA A 36 1.27 -5.26 10.61
C ALA A 36 1.36 -4.59 12.00
N SER A 37 0.53 -3.57 12.29
CA SER A 37 0.53 -2.91 13.61
C SER A 37 -0.65 -1.94 13.82
N THR A 38 -0.69 -1.30 15.00
CA THR A 38 -1.57 -0.15 15.33
C THR A 38 -1.08 1.19 14.75
N SER A 39 -0.15 1.16 13.79
CA SER A 39 0.38 2.37 13.16
C SER A 39 -0.64 3.09 12.29
N LYS A 40 -0.35 4.36 11.99
CA LYS A 40 -1.12 5.18 11.04
C LYS A 40 -0.85 4.83 9.57
N THR A 41 -0.04 3.81 9.29
CA THR A 41 0.24 3.35 7.93
C THR A 41 -1.03 2.79 7.31
N ARG A 42 -1.26 3.14 6.04
CA ARG A 42 -2.38 2.67 5.22
C ARG A 42 -1.81 1.80 4.12
N TRP A 43 -2.48 0.71 3.79
CA TRP A 43 -2.01 -0.28 2.82
C TRP A 43 -2.94 -0.30 1.62
N LEU A 44 -2.38 -0.29 0.42
CA LEU A 44 -3.13 -0.38 -0.82
C LEU A 44 -2.74 -1.65 -1.59
N SER A 45 -3.73 -2.33 -2.17
CA SER A 45 -3.50 -3.49 -3.03
C SER A 45 -3.03 -3.04 -4.42
N LEU A 46 -1.90 -3.59 -4.86
CA LEU A 46 -1.41 -3.44 -6.24
C LEU A 46 -1.87 -4.60 -7.14
N GLY A 47 -2.71 -5.51 -6.63
CA GLY A 47 -3.03 -6.77 -7.29
C GLY A 47 -1.93 -7.83 -7.10
N GLU A 48 -2.22 -9.06 -7.52
CA GLU A 48 -1.27 -10.20 -7.47
C GLU A 48 -0.62 -10.45 -6.09
N GLY A 49 -1.31 -10.09 -5.01
CA GLY A 49 -0.80 -10.21 -3.64
C GLY A 49 0.30 -9.21 -3.28
N LYS A 50 0.48 -8.13 -4.05
CA LYS A 50 1.46 -7.07 -3.81
C LYS A 50 0.81 -5.86 -3.16
N GLN A 51 1.59 -5.10 -2.38
CA GLN A 51 1.09 -3.96 -1.63
C GLN A 51 1.92 -2.68 -1.81
N LEU A 52 1.28 -1.55 -1.55
CA LEU A 52 1.88 -0.23 -1.37
C LEU A 52 1.59 0.26 0.06
#